data_AF-A0A355BUQ9-F1
#
_entry.id   AF-A0A355BUQ9-F1
#
_cell.length_a   1.000
_cell.length_b   1.000
_cell.length_c   1.000
_cell.angle_alpha   90.00
_cell.angle_beta   90.00
_cell.angle_gamma   90.00
#
_symmetry.space_group_name_H-M   'P 1'
#
loop_
_entity.id
_entity.type
_entity.pdbx_description
1 polymer ?
#
loop_
_entity_poly.entity_id
_entity_poly.type
_entity_poly.pdbx_seq_one_letter_code
_entity_poly.pdbx_strand_id
1 'polypeptide(L)'
;MAKDNQILEEITSKEYEHGWTVNMETDSAPPGLSEDTVRFISRKKNEPEWLLEWRLNAFRTWSTMKEPKWPNVHYPAIDYQSIIYYSAPKKKATPKSLEEIDPEMLKTFERLGISLTEQKRLSGIAVDAVFDSVSVATTFKEKLGELGIIFCSFSDAVKEHPELVKKYLGSVVPVKDNYFSALNSAVFSDGSFCYIPKGVRCPMELSTYFRINAANTGQFERTLIVADEGSYVSYLEGCTAPMRDENQLHAAVVEIFAHTRAEVKYSTVQNWYPGNKEGVGGIYNFVTKRGLCSGDHAKISWTQVETGSAITWKYPSCVLKGDYSIGEFYSVAVTNNYQQADTGTKMIHIGKNTRSRIVSKGISAGKSQNSYRGQVHIMKRATNARNSSQCDSLLMGDQCGAHTFPYIDVENSSAQVEHEATTSKIGEDQIFYCLQRGIDEESAVALIVNGYAKEVLNQLPMEFAVEAQKLLALTLEGSVG
;
A
#
# COMPACT_ATOMS: atom_id res chain seq x y z
N MET A 1 4.72 -13.96 -41.79
CA MET A 1 3.27 -13.69 -41.91
C MET A 1 2.38 -14.67 -41.12
N ALA A 2 2.50 -16.01 -41.25
CA ALA A 2 1.67 -16.94 -40.45
C ALA A 2 2.30 -17.39 -39.10
N LYS A 3 3.63 -17.40 -38.98
CA LYS A 3 4.34 -17.74 -37.70
C LYS A 3 4.48 -16.55 -36.75
N ASP A 4 4.58 -15.33 -37.28
CA ASP A 4 4.73 -14.11 -36.46
C ASP A 4 3.43 -13.78 -35.71
N ASN A 5 2.26 -14.08 -36.29
CA ASN A 5 0.96 -13.95 -35.62
C ASN A 5 0.75 -14.98 -34.50
N GLN A 6 1.35 -16.18 -34.60
CA GLN A 6 1.25 -17.19 -33.53
C GLN A 6 2.10 -16.82 -32.31
N ILE A 7 3.26 -16.21 -32.53
CA ILE A 7 4.13 -15.71 -31.45
C ILE A 7 3.51 -14.45 -30.81
N LEU A 8 2.89 -13.57 -31.61
CA LEU A 8 2.10 -12.43 -31.11
C LEU A 8 0.87 -12.89 -30.31
N GLU A 9 0.16 -13.94 -30.73
CA GLU A 9 -0.96 -14.52 -29.95
C GLU A 9 -0.47 -15.22 -28.67
N GLU A 10 0.64 -15.99 -28.70
CA GLU A 10 1.22 -16.64 -27.50
C GLU A 10 1.81 -15.64 -26.48
N ILE A 11 2.31 -14.50 -26.94
CA ILE A 11 2.93 -13.47 -26.09
C ILE A 11 1.91 -12.45 -25.59
N THR A 12 0.95 -12.02 -26.42
CA THR A 12 -0.17 -11.18 -25.97
C THR A 12 -1.15 -11.95 -25.07
N SER A 13 -1.06 -13.28 -25.03
CA SER A 13 -1.76 -14.15 -24.08
C SER A 13 -0.97 -14.48 -22.81
N LYS A 14 0.13 -13.80 -22.49
CA LYS A 14 0.75 -13.95 -21.17
C LYS A 14 -0.23 -13.40 -20.12
N GLU A 15 -1.07 -14.29 -19.63
CA GLU A 15 -1.95 -14.09 -18.49
C GLU A 15 -1.12 -13.65 -17.27
N TYR A 16 -1.71 -12.84 -16.41
CA TYR A 16 -1.09 -12.40 -15.16
C TYR A 16 -0.53 -13.63 -14.39
N GLU A 17 0.81 -13.72 -14.31
CA GLU A 17 1.51 -14.96 -13.93
C GLU A 17 1.20 -15.44 -12.49
N HIS A 18 0.74 -14.52 -11.63
CA HIS A 18 0.38 -14.80 -10.24
C HIS A 18 -1.12 -15.12 -10.05
N GLY A 19 -1.84 -15.38 -11.13
CA GLY A 19 -3.31 -15.50 -11.14
C GLY A 19 -3.92 -16.73 -10.49
N TRP A 20 -3.09 -17.66 -10.03
CA TRP A 20 -3.50 -18.98 -9.57
C TRP A 20 -4.05 -18.96 -8.13
N THR A 21 -5.07 -19.79 -7.90
CA THR A 21 -5.73 -19.98 -6.60
C THR A 21 -5.22 -21.24 -5.90
N VAL A 22 -5.22 -21.24 -4.57
CA VAL A 22 -4.94 -22.43 -3.75
C VAL A 22 -6.25 -22.94 -3.14
N ASN A 23 -6.55 -24.24 -3.32
CA ASN A 23 -7.75 -24.87 -2.77
C ASN A 23 -7.52 -25.28 -1.32
N MET A 24 -7.80 -24.37 -0.38
CA MET A 24 -7.74 -24.65 1.06
C MET A 24 -9.15 -24.61 1.67
N GLU A 25 -9.45 -25.49 2.64
CA GLU A 25 -10.68 -25.37 3.41
C GLU A 25 -10.64 -24.09 4.29
N THR A 26 -11.64 -23.23 4.17
CA THR A 26 -11.74 -21.97 4.93
C THR A 26 -12.91 -21.98 5.93
N ASP A 27 -12.72 -21.33 7.08
CA ASP A 27 -13.77 -20.93 8.02
C ASP A 27 -14.12 -19.45 7.75
N SER A 28 -15.31 -19.21 7.19
CA SER A 28 -15.74 -17.89 6.73
C SER A 28 -16.99 -17.41 7.46
N ALA A 29 -17.09 -16.09 7.67
CA ALA A 29 -18.34 -15.46 8.09
C ALA A 29 -19.40 -15.57 6.97
N PRO A 30 -20.71 -15.54 7.31
CA PRO A 30 -21.73 -15.36 6.29
C PRO A 30 -21.52 -14.02 5.55
N PRO A 31 -21.85 -13.94 4.25
CA PRO A 31 -21.87 -12.67 3.53
C PRO A 31 -22.78 -11.67 4.24
N GLY A 32 -22.37 -10.41 4.24
CA GLY A 32 -23.18 -9.33 4.79
C GLY A 32 -22.51 -8.55 5.91
N LEU A 33 -22.82 -7.26 5.94
CA LEU A 33 -22.33 -6.35 6.97
C LEU A 33 -23.45 -5.99 7.93
N SER A 34 -23.30 -6.42 9.18
CA SER A 34 -24.23 -6.15 10.28
C SER A 34 -23.49 -6.07 11.62
N GLU A 35 -24.18 -5.62 12.69
CA GLU A 35 -23.61 -5.72 14.05
C GLU A 35 -23.27 -7.17 14.42
N ASP A 36 -24.01 -8.15 13.92
CA ASP A 36 -23.75 -9.57 14.17
C ASP A 36 -22.47 -10.06 13.49
N THR A 37 -22.18 -9.58 12.27
CA THR A 37 -20.91 -9.82 11.59
C THR A 37 -19.75 -9.25 12.41
N VAL A 38 -19.87 -8.03 12.91
CA VAL A 38 -18.85 -7.39 13.78
C VAL A 38 -18.64 -8.19 15.07
N ARG A 39 -19.72 -8.59 15.74
CA ARG A 39 -19.66 -9.45 16.94
C ARG A 39 -19.09 -10.83 16.63
N PHE A 40 -19.33 -11.38 15.45
CA PHE A 40 -18.76 -12.65 15.00
C PHE A 40 -17.23 -12.54 14.88
N ILE A 41 -16.72 -11.52 14.18
CA ILE A 41 -15.28 -11.28 14.02
C ILE A 41 -14.60 -11.14 15.39
N SER A 42 -15.17 -10.28 16.24
CA SER A 42 -14.62 -9.99 17.58
C SER A 42 -14.57 -11.25 18.47
N ARG A 43 -15.64 -12.06 18.46
CA ARG A 43 -15.67 -13.35 19.19
C ARG A 43 -14.68 -14.36 18.63
N LYS A 44 -14.55 -14.48 17.31
CA LYS A 44 -13.61 -15.41 16.66
C LYS A 44 -12.15 -15.08 17.00
N LYS A 45 -11.82 -13.80 17.11
CA LYS A 45 -10.48 -13.32 17.44
C LYS A 45 -10.21 -13.26 18.96
N ASN A 46 -11.24 -13.47 19.78
CA ASN A 46 -11.20 -13.37 21.25
C ASN A 46 -10.71 -11.99 21.70
N GLU A 47 -11.35 -10.95 21.17
CA GLU A 47 -11.02 -9.55 21.45
C GLU A 47 -11.59 -9.08 22.80
N PRO A 48 -10.95 -8.09 23.45
CA PRO A 48 -11.47 -7.45 24.65
C PRO A 48 -12.70 -6.58 24.35
N GLU A 49 -13.58 -6.40 25.35
CA GLU A 49 -14.85 -5.67 25.21
C GLU A 49 -14.67 -4.24 24.66
N TRP A 50 -13.62 -3.53 25.07
CA TRP A 50 -13.37 -2.16 24.60
C TRP A 50 -13.16 -2.10 23.08
N LEU A 51 -12.57 -3.14 22.47
CA LEU A 51 -12.33 -3.19 21.03
C LEU A 51 -13.63 -3.55 20.29
N LEU A 52 -14.45 -4.44 20.86
CA LEU A 52 -15.79 -4.71 20.35
C LEU A 52 -16.66 -3.45 20.32
N GLU A 53 -16.68 -2.68 21.42
CA GLU A 53 -17.41 -1.40 21.48
C GLU A 53 -16.90 -0.40 20.44
N TRP A 54 -15.58 -0.32 20.26
CA TRP A 54 -14.96 0.53 19.24
C TRP A 54 -15.40 0.13 17.82
N ARG A 55 -15.41 -1.16 17.49
CA ARG A 55 -15.88 -1.68 16.19
C ARG A 55 -17.36 -1.42 15.97
N LEU A 56 -18.20 -1.63 16.98
CA LEU A 56 -19.64 -1.35 16.89
C LEU A 56 -19.91 0.14 16.69
N ASN A 57 -19.15 1.01 17.37
CA ASN A 57 -19.22 2.45 17.14
C ASN A 57 -18.83 2.81 15.69
N ALA A 58 -17.80 2.15 15.14
CA ALA A 58 -17.39 2.33 13.76
C ALA A 58 -18.47 1.91 12.76
N PHE A 59 -19.09 0.74 12.96
CA PHE A 59 -20.20 0.29 12.12
C PHE A 59 -21.41 1.24 12.15
N ARG A 60 -21.80 1.70 13.35
CA ARG A 60 -22.91 2.67 13.51
C ARG A 60 -22.60 3.99 12.84
N THR A 61 -21.37 4.48 12.99
CA THR A 61 -20.91 5.70 12.33
C THR A 61 -20.96 5.54 10.81
N TRP A 62 -20.36 4.46 10.29
CA TRP A 62 -20.33 4.16 8.86
C TRP A 62 -21.72 4.10 8.24
N SER A 63 -22.68 3.45 8.91
CA SER A 63 -24.08 3.34 8.46
C SER A 63 -24.78 4.70 8.28
N THR A 64 -24.26 5.78 8.88
CA THR A 64 -24.79 7.15 8.71
C THR A 64 -24.06 7.97 7.65
N MET A 65 -22.91 7.49 7.17
CA MET A 65 -22.09 8.19 6.19
C MET A 65 -22.62 7.94 4.77
N LYS A 66 -22.30 8.86 3.86
CA LYS A 66 -22.54 8.69 2.43
C LYS A 66 -21.22 8.38 1.74
N GLU A 67 -21.24 7.41 0.82
CA GLU A 67 -20.07 7.08 0.03
C GLU A 67 -19.65 8.29 -0.85
N PRO A 68 -18.39 8.72 -0.77
CA PRO A 68 -17.89 9.87 -1.53
C PRO A 68 -17.81 9.59 -3.04
N LYS A 69 -18.25 10.57 -3.86
CA LYS A 69 -18.27 10.49 -5.34
C LYS A 69 -17.42 11.55 -6.05
N TRP A 70 -16.56 12.24 -5.30
CA TRP A 70 -15.69 13.28 -5.83
C TRP A 70 -14.38 12.82 -6.51
N PRO A 71 -13.81 11.61 -6.28
CA PRO A 71 -12.55 11.25 -6.92
C PRO A 71 -12.75 11.08 -8.43
N ASN A 72 -11.67 11.22 -9.20
CA ASN A 72 -11.69 11.04 -10.66
C ASN A 72 -11.58 9.55 -11.04
N VAL A 73 -12.48 8.74 -10.50
CA VAL A 73 -12.60 7.30 -10.78
C VAL A 73 -14.07 6.91 -10.87
N HIS A 74 -14.38 5.92 -11.71
CA HIS A 74 -15.72 5.42 -11.93
C HIS A 74 -15.78 3.92 -11.69
N TYR A 75 -16.69 3.49 -10.82
CA TYR A 75 -17.01 2.08 -10.55
C TYR A 75 -18.50 1.89 -10.31
N PRO A 76 -19.04 0.67 -10.58
CA PRO A 76 -20.37 0.29 -10.13
C PRO A 76 -20.47 0.35 -8.61
N ALA A 77 -21.69 0.60 -8.10
CA ALA A 77 -21.91 0.60 -6.66
C ALA A 77 -21.50 -0.74 -6.03
N ILE A 78 -20.75 -0.69 -4.93
CA ILE A 78 -20.29 -1.87 -4.23
C ILE A 78 -21.45 -2.45 -3.42
N ASP A 79 -21.77 -3.73 -3.64
CA ASP A 79 -22.72 -4.45 -2.80
C ASP A 79 -22.02 -4.92 -1.51
N TYR A 80 -22.06 -4.07 -0.48
CA TYR A 80 -21.50 -4.41 0.83
C TYR A 80 -22.17 -5.62 1.49
N GLN A 81 -23.34 -6.05 1.04
CA GLN A 81 -24.02 -7.21 1.61
C GLN A 81 -23.59 -8.54 0.96
N SER A 82 -22.96 -8.50 -0.21
CA SER A 82 -22.42 -9.70 -0.88
C SER A 82 -21.00 -10.05 -0.42
N ILE A 83 -20.33 -9.16 0.31
CA ILE A 83 -18.93 -9.33 0.73
C ILE A 83 -18.82 -10.26 1.94
N ILE A 84 -17.84 -11.15 1.91
CA ILE A 84 -17.38 -11.91 3.07
C ILE A 84 -16.30 -11.10 3.80
N TYR A 85 -16.59 -10.69 5.03
CA TYR A 85 -15.73 -9.80 5.84
C TYR A 85 -14.70 -10.52 6.70
N TYR A 86 -14.79 -11.85 6.78
CA TYR A 86 -13.84 -12.69 7.50
C TYR A 86 -13.73 -14.04 6.83
N SER A 87 -12.51 -14.45 6.49
CA SER A 87 -12.20 -15.81 6.07
C SER A 87 -10.82 -16.17 6.58
N ALA A 88 -10.70 -17.35 7.18
CA ALA A 88 -9.42 -17.88 7.64
C ALA A 88 -9.27 -19.34 7.18
N PRO A 89 -8.07 -19.79 6.80
CA PRO A 89 -7.82 -21.21 6.56
C PRO A 89 -8.20 -22.04 7.81
N LYS A 90 -8.89 -23.17 7.64
CA LYS A 90 -9.20 -24.08 8.75
C LYS A 90 -7.88 -24.64 9.30
N LYS A 91 -7.56 -24.30 10.55
CA LYS A 91 -6.31 -24.67 11.20
C LYS A 91 -6.06 -26.19 11.18
N LYS A 92 -4.87 -26.59 10.72
CA LYS A 92 -4.05 -27.60 11.42
C LYS A 92 -2.99 -26.86 12.25
N ALA A 93 -3.38 -26.43 13.46
CA ALA A 93 -2.59 -25.64 14.42
C ALA A 93 -2.01 -24.31 13.86
N THR A 94 -1.76 -23.34 14.75
CA THR A 94 -0.99 -22.14 14.39
C THR A 94 0.48 -22.55 14.40
N PRO A 95 1.19 -22.56 13.27
CA PRO A 95 2.55 -23.06 13.23
C PRO A 95 3.46 -22.17 14.08
N LYS A 96 4.16 -22.76 15.05
CA LYS A 96 5.12 -22.06 15.92
C LYS A 96 6.47 -21.83 15.23
N SER A 97 6.70 -22.46 14.09
CA SER A 97 7.90 -22.34 13.28
C SER A 97 7.55 -22.43 11.79
N LEU A 98 8.45 -21.93 10.93
CA LEU A 98 8.37 -22.07 9.47
C LEU A 98 8.23 -23.52 8.99
N GLU A 99 8.64 -24.50 9.79
CA GLU A 99 8.59 -25.94 9.48
C GLU A 99 7.21 -26.55 9.72
N GLU A 100 6.34 -25.88 10.49
CA GLU A 100 4.96 -26.31 10.75
C GLU A 100 3.94 -25.69 9.77
N ILE A 101 4.39 -24.77 8.91
CA ILE A 101 3.54 -24.12 7.89
C ILE A 101 3.11 -25.17 6.86
N ASP A 102 1.86 -25.09 6.41
CA ASP A 102 1.32 -25.96 5.36
C ASP A 102 2.28 -25.95 4.13
N PRO A 103 2.76 -27.13 3.67
CA PRO A 103 3.62 -27.22 2.49
C PRO A 103 3.05 -26.52 1.24
N GLU A 104 1.74 -26.43 1.12
CA GLU A 104 1.08 -25.73 0.02
C GLU A 104 1.24 -24.20 0.14
N MET A 105 1.21 -23.64 1.36
CA MET A 105 1.51 -22.23 1.61
C MET A 105 3.00 -21.92 1.38
N LEU A 106 3.92 -22.80 1.79
CA LEU A 106 5.35 -22.63 1.52
C LEU A 106 5.66 -22.61 0.03
N LYS A 107 5.14 -23.59 -0.73
CA LYS A 107 5.23 -23.61 -2.20
C LYS A 107 4.62 -22.38 -2.84
N THR A 108 3.58 -21.84 -2.22
CA THR A 108 2.89 -20.65 -2.70
C THR A 108 3.77 -19.40 -2.58
N PHE A 109 4.46 -19.22 -1.45
CA PHE A 109 5.44 -18.15 -1.27
C PHE A 109 6.68 -18.34 -2.17
N GLU A 110 7.20 -19.57 -2.29
CA GLU A 110 8.31 -19.87 -3.21
C GLU A 110 7.95 -19.54 -4.67
N ARG A 111 6.73 -19.84 -5.11
CA ARG A 111 6.24 -19.53 -6.46
C ARG A 111 6.04 -18.04 -6.71
N LEU A 112 5.82 -17.25 -5.65
CA LEU A 112 5.82 -15.78 -5.73
C LEU A 112 7.24 -15.19 -5.76
N GLY A 113 8.29 -16.01 -5.71
CA GLY A 113 9.68 -15.54 -5.58
C GLY A 113 10.06 -15.14 -4.16
N ILE A 114 9.17 -15.37 -3.18
CA ILE A 114 9.37 -15.07 -1.76
C ILE A 114 9.87 -16.35 -1.09
N SER A 115 11.15 -16.65 -1.29
CA SER A 115 11.79 -17.79 -0.63
C SER A 115 12.01 -17.48 0.85
N LEU A 116 11.08 -17.93 1.71
CA LEU A 116 11.18 -17.81 3.17
C LEU A 116 12.47 -18.46 3.72
N THR A 117 13.01 -19.44 2.99
CA THR A 117 14.25 -20.16 3.32
C THR A 117 15.50 -19.37 2.93
N GLU A 118 15.49 -18.65 1.80
CA GLU A 118 16.57 -17.70 1.43
C GLU A 118 16.52 -16.43 2.26
N GLN A 119 15.34 -15.94 2.67
CA GLN A 119 15.21 -14.80 3.57
C GLN A 119 15.73 -15.09 5.00
N LYS A 120 15.65 -16.35 5.48
CA LYS A 120 16.39 -16.80 6.67
C LYS A 120 17.91 -16.68 6.51
N ARG A 121 18.42 -16.77 5.26
CA ARG A 121 19.85 -16.67 4.91
C ARG A 121 20.28 -15.23 4.57
N LEU A 122 19.39 -14.42 4.01
CA LEU A 122 19.59 -12.99 3.79
C LEU A 122 19.61 -12.29 5.15
N SER A 123 20.80 -11.93 5.59
CA SER A 123 21.05 -11.27 6.85
C SER A 123 20.45 -9.86 6.85
N GLY A 124 19.16 -9.67 7.17
CA GLY A 124 18.64 -8.32 7.42
C GLY A 124 17.17 -8.00 7.17
N ILE A 125 16.25 -8.98 7.04
CA ILE A 125 14.81 -8.70 6.89
C ILE A 125 13.97 -9.60 7.81
N ALA A 126 13.09 -9.00 8.61
CA ALA A 126 12.05 -9.72 9.35
C ALA A 126 10.74 -9.70 8.56
N VAL A 127 10.22 -10.87 8.21
CA VAL A 127 9.00 -11.03 7.41
C VAL A 127 7.85 -11.55 8.27
N ASP A 128 6.71 -10.86 8.18
CA ASP A 128 5.37 -11.29 8.62
C ASP A 128 4.54 -11.67 7.39
N ALA A 129 4.25 -12.96 7.23
CA ALA A 129 3.51 -13.47 6.07
C ALA A 129 2.02 -13.55 6.40
N VAL A 130 1.19 -12.76 5.72
CA VAL A 130 -0.27 -12.70 5.93
C VAL A 130 -0.99 -13.30 4.74
N PHE A 131 -1.87 -14.27 5.02
CA PHE A 131 -2.68 -14.96 4.02
C PHE A 131 -4.17 -14.75 4.33
N ASP A 132 -4.92 -14.21 3.36
CA ASP A 132 -6.31 -13.76 3.50
C ASP A 132 -6.52 -12.74 4.63
N SER A 133 -6.82 -13.21 5.85
CA SER A 133 -7.16 -12.37 7.00
C SER A 133 -6.40 -12.75 8.28
N VAL A 134 -5.30 -13.52 8.18
CA VAL A 134 -4.53 -13.98 9.34
C VAL A 134 -3.02 -14.00 9.06
N SER A 135 -2.22 -13.51 10.00
CA SER A 135 -0.76 -13.74 9.99
C SER A 135 -0.42 -15.22 10.22
N VAL A 136 0.41 -15.77 9.34
CA VAL A 136 0.79 -17.20 9.31
C VAL A 136 2.15 -17.43 9.99
N ALA A 137 3.09 -16.51 9.85
CA ALA A 137 4.41 -16.60 10.49
C ALA A 137 5.12 -15.25 10.57
N THR A 138 5.78 -14.98 11.70
CA THR A 138 6.68 -13.84 11.89
C THR A 138 8.10 -14.35 12.18
N THR A 139 9.08 -13.92 11.39
CA THR A 139 10.50 -14.29 11.60
C THR A 139 11.23 -13.31 12.52
N PHE A 140 12.36 -13.74 13.12
CA PHE A 140 13.23 -12.92 13.97
C PHE A 140 12.60 -12.31 15.26
N LYS A 141 11.44 -12.81 15.71
CA LYS A 141 10.72 -12.33 16.91
C LYS A 141 11.62 -12.25 18.16
N GLU A 142 12.47 -13.25 18.41
CA GLU A 142 13.37 -13.26 19.57
C GLU A 142 14.43 -12.14 19.52
N LYS A 143 15.13 -11.99 18.38
CA LYS A 143 16.17 -10.96 18.21
C LYS A 143 15.60 -9.54 18.26
N LEU A 144 14.40 -9.33 17.72
CA LEU A 144 13.70 -8.04 17.83
C LEU A 144 13.27 -7.78 19.28
N GLY A 145 12.79 -8.81 19.97
CA GLY A 145 12.41 -8.76 21.39
C GLY A 145 13.57 -8.42 22.33
N GLU A 146 14.79 -8.90 22.05
CA GLU A 146 16.01 -8.52 22.80
C GLU A 146 16.28 -7.01 22.77
N LEU A 147 15.89 -6.32 21.69
CA LEU A 147 16.00 -4.88 21.54
C LEU A 147 14.74 -4.13 22.01
N GLY A 148 13.75 -4.84 22.55
CA GLY A 148 12.46 -4.29 22.96
C GLY A 148 11.53 -3.91 21.78
N ILE A 149 11.88 -4.31 20.56
CA ILE A 149 11.05 -4.08 19.37
C ILE A 149 9.91 -5.09 19.38
N ILE A 150 8.68 -4.60 19.22
CA ILE A 150 7.49 -5.44 19.07
C ILE A 150 7.14 -5.42 17.59
N PHE A 151 7.19 -6.58 16.93
CA PHE A 151 6.68 -6.78 15.58
C PHE A 151 5.87 -8.06 15.57
N CYS A 152 4.55 -7.93 15.41
CA CYS A 152 3.61 -9.04 15.43
C CYS A 152 2.31 -8.68 14.70
N SER A 153 1.41 -9.66 14.59
CA SER A 153 0.06 -9.42 14.09
C SER A 153 -0.70 -8.44 14.98
N PHE A 154 -1.65 -7.70 14.41
CA PHE A 154 -2.51 -6.80 15.17
C PHE A 154 -3.31 -7.59 16.22
N SER A 155 -3.75 -8.80 15.86
CA SER A 155 -4.47 -9.71 16.76
C SER A 155 -3.65 -10.09 18.01
N ASP A 156 -2.34 -10.34 17.84
CA ASP A 156 -1.45 -10.66 18.95
C ASP A 156 -1.14 -9.43 19.79
N ALA A 157 -0.94 -8.26 19.16
CA ALA A 157 -0.73 -7.01 19.87
C ALA A 157 -1.90 -6.64 20.79
N VAL A 158 -3.14 -6.91 20.39
CA VAL A 158 -4.33 -6.71 21.24
C VAL A 158 -4.31 -7.61 22.48
N LYS A 159 -3.73 -8.81 22.40
CA LYS A 159 -3.67 -9.78 23.51
C LYS A 159 -2.46 -9.55 24.41
N GLU A 160 -1.28 -9.36 23.82
CA GLU A 160 0.00 -9.25 24.51
C GLU A 160 0.27 -7.81 24.99
N HIS A 161 -0.24 -6.80 24.27
CA HIS A 161 0.04 -5.37 24.52
C HIS A 161 -1.22 -4.47 24.44
N PRO A 162 -2.34 -4.81 25.12
CA PRO A 162 -3.62 -4.11 24.98
C PRO A 162 -3.53 -2.61 25.30
N GLU A 163 -2.74 -2.22 26.30
CA GLU A 163 -2.59 -0.81 26.71
C GLU A 163 -1.90 0.04 25.64
N LEU A 164 -0.91 -0.50 24.93
CA LEU A 164 -0.24 0.19 23.84
C LEU A 164 -1.19 0.35 22.64
N VAL A 165 -1.88 -0.73 22.25
CA VAL A 165 -2.84 -0.67 21.14
C VAL A 165 -3.94 0.32 21.45
N LYS A 166 -4.55 0.25 22.64
CA LYS A 166 -5.63 1.15 23.07
C LYS A 166 -5.21 2.62 23.11
N LYS A 167 -3.94 2.91 23.42
CA LYS A 167 -3.40 4.28 23.44
C LYS A 167 -3.29 4.89 22.04
N TYR A 168 -2.93 4.11 21.02
CA TYR A 168 -2.58 4.64 19.69
C TYR A 168 -3.61 4.31 18.59
N LEU A 169 -4.43 3.27 18.75
CA LEU A 169 -5.43 2.89 17.76
C LEU A 169 -6.43 4.03 17.53
N GLY A 170 -6.55 4.47 16.27
CA GLY A 170 -7.44 5.56 15.88
C GLY A 170 -6.97 6.95 16.30
N SER A 171 -5.75 7.09 16.83
CA SER A 171 -5.18 8.39 17.22
C SER A 171 -4.74 9.21 16.02
N VAL A 172 -4.39 8.55 14.90
CA VAL A 172 -3.93 9.20 13.66
C VAL A 172 -5.01 9.14 12.59
N VAL A 173 -5.67 7.99 12.45
CA VAL A 173 -6.84 7.79 11.56
C VAL A 173 -8.05 7.42 12.40
N PRO A 174 -8.80 8.41 12.91
CA PRO A 174 -10.02 8.17 13.68
C PRO A 174 -11.07 7.41 12.87
N VAL A 175 -12.01 6.78 13.57
CA VAL A 175 -13.17 6.10 12.95
C VAL A 175 -13.91 7.01 11.98
N LYS A 176 -14.06 8.30 12.32
CA LYS A 176 -14.81 9.29 11.53
C LYS A 176 -14.02 9.91 10.37
N ASP A 177 -12.80 9.45 10.11
CA ASP A 177 -11.90 10.10 9.14
C ASP A 177 -12.50 10.14 7.73
N ASN A 178 -12.94 8.99 7.23
CA ASN A 178 -13.64 8.85 5.97
C ASN A 178 -14.51 7.57 5.94
N TYR A 179 -15.24 7.40 4.84
CA TYR A 179 -16.15 6.27 4.65
C TYR A 179 -15.45 4.91 4.74
N PHE A 180 -14.31 4.74 4.06
CA PHE A 180 -13.59 3.45 4.03
C PHE A 180 -12.78 3.19 5.30
N SER A 181 -12.30 4.24 5.99
CA SER A 181 -11.68 4.06 7.30
C SER A 181 -12.68 3.61 8.35
N ALA A 182 -13.92 4.13 8.32
CA ALA A 182 -15.00 3.71 9.21
C ALA A 182 -15.41 2.26 8.95
N LEU A 183 -15.51 1.87 7.67
CA LEU A 183 -15.74 0.48 7.26
C LEU A 183 -14.62 -0.43 7.78
N ASN A 184 -13.36 -0.10 7.47
CA ASN A 184 -12.19 -0.84 7.96
C ASN A 184 -12.21 -0.98 9.48
N SER A 185 -12.43 0.11 10.23
CA SER A 185 -12.51 0.08 11.69
C SER A 185 -13.59 -0.86 12.22
N ALA A 186 -14.69 -1.09 11.50
CA ALA A 186 -15.71 -2.05 11.91
C ALA A 186 -15.25 -3.51 11.72
N VAL A 187 -14.61 -3.82 10.59
CA VAL A 187 -14.46 -5.21 10.10
C VAL A 187 -13.02 -5.71 9.96
N PHE A 188 -12.00 -4.89 10.16
CA PHE A 188 -10.61 -5.31 9.97
C PHE A 188 -10.33 -6.57 10.79
N SER A 189 -9.78 -7.60 10.15
CA SER A 189 -9.63 -8.92 10.78
C SER A 189 -8.23 -9.15 11.31
N ASP A 190 -7.23 -8.52 10.70
CA ASP A 190 -5.84 -8.55 11.15
C ASP A 190 -5.06 -7.38 10.54
N GLY A 191 -3.74 -7.41 10.68
CA GLY A 191 -2.80 -6.44 10.15
C GLY A 191 -1.49 -6.55 10.91
N SER A 192 -0.64 -5.53 10.88
CA SER A 192 0.62 -5.56 11.60
C SER A 192 0.69 -4.49 12.68
N PHE A 193 1.27 -4.84 13.83
CA PHE A 193 1.62 -3.90 14.88
C PHE A 193 3.13 -3.84 15.03
N CYS A 194 3.66 -2.62 15.02
CA CYS A 194 5.07 -2.37 15.20
C CYS A 194 5.28 -1.30 16.29
N TYR A 195 6.08 -1.61 17.30
CA TYR A 195 6.54 -0.65 18.30
C TYR A 195 8.06 -0.66 18.36
N ILE A 196 8.67 0.51 18.17
CA ILE A 196 10.11 0.70 18.30
C ILE A 196 10.39 1.53 19.55
N PRO A 197 11.11 0.98 20.54
CA PRO A 197 11.37 1.67 21.80
C PRO A 197 12.34 2.83 21.65
N LYS A 198 12.35 3.68 22.68
CA LYS A 198 13.18 4.89 22.75
C LYS A 198 14.66 4.61 22.48
N GLY A 199 15.25 5.38 21.58
CA GLY A 199 16.67 5.34 21.22
C GLY A 199 17.09 4.12 20.40
N VAL A 200 16.16 3.23 20.04
CA VAL A 200 16.48 2.02 19.29
C VAL A 200 16.34 2.26 17.79
N ARG A 201 17.43 1.95 17.08
CA ARG A 201 17.43 1.82 15.62
C ARG A 201 17.20 0.36 15.27
N CYS A 202 16.09 0.06 14.59
CA CYS A 202 15.80 -1.28 14.11
C CYS A 202 16.98 -1.78 13.26
N PRO A 203 17.58 -2.95 13.58
CA PRO A 203 18.78 -3.43 12.91
C PRO A 203 18.53 -3.99 11.52
N MET A 204 17.25 -4.16 11.16
CA MET A 204 16.78 -4.79 9.93
C MET A 204 15.52 -4.11 9.41
N GLU A 205 15.21 -4.37 8.15
CA GLU A 205 13.95 -3.96 7.54
C GLU A 205 12.82 -4.87 8.07
N LEU A 206 11.70 -4.29 8.47
CA LEU A 206 10.49 -5.04 8.79
C LEU A 206 9.64 -5.13 7.53
N SER A 207 9.15 -6.30 7.19
CA SER A 207 8.36 -6.52 5.99
C SER A 207 7.11 -7.32 6.31
N THR A 208 5.96 -6.86 5.83
CA THR A 208 4.72 -7.63 5.83
C THR A 208 4.32 -7.90 4.39
N TYR A 209 4.03 -9.15 4.07
CA TYR A 209 3.56 -9.54 2.75
C TYR A 209 2.13 -10.05 2.81
N PHE A 210 1.24 -9.42 2.06
CA PHE A 210 -0.18 -9.72 2.00
C PHE A 210 -0.52 -10.46 0.71
N ARG A 211 -1.23 -11.59 0.85
CA ARG A 211 -1.83 -12.30 -0.29
C ARG A 211 -3.31 -12.55 -0.07
N ILE A 212 -4.13 -12.14 -1.05
CA ILE A 212 -5.55 -12.52 -1.13
C ILE A 212 -5.62 -13.89 -1.81
N ASN A 213 -6.41 -14.84 -1.32
CA ASN A 213 -6.63 -16.12 -2.00
C ASN A 213 -8.11 -16.51 -2.07
N ALA A 214 -8.90 -16.22 -1.04
CA ALA A 214 -10.31 -16.57 -0.98
C ALA A 214 -11.20 -15.80 -1.99
N ALA A 215 -12.26 -16.45 -2.44
CA ALA A 215 -13.25 -15.86 -3.36
C ALA A 215 -14.23 -14.97 -2.62
N ASN A 216 -14.65 -13.85 -3.23
CA ASN A 216 -15.67 -12.94 -2.69
C ASN A 216 -15.37 -12.39 -1.27
N THR A 217 -14.11 -12.43 -0.84
CA THR A 217 -13.66 -11.81 0.41
C THR A 217 -13.22 -10.37 0.16
N GLY A 218 -13.59 -9.49 1.08
CA GLY A 218 -12.98 -8.16 1.16
C GLY A 218 -11.77 -8.22 2.08
N GLN A 219 -10.66 -7.59 1.68
CA GLN A 219 -9.48 -7.48 2.54
C GLN A 219 -9.51 -6.18 3.32
N PHE A 220 -9.62 -6.30 4.64
CA PHE A 220 -9.60 -5.18 5.56
C PHE A 220 -8.49 -5.42 6.58
N GLU A 221 -7.40 -4.68 6.42
CA GLU A 221 -6.25 -4.75 7.31
C GLU A 221 -5.97 -3.42 7.97
N ARG A 222 -5.35 -3.49 9.15
CA ARG A 222 -4.95 -2.30 9.87
C ARG A 222 -3.52 -2.42 10.38
N THR A 223 -2.65 -1.55 9.90
CA THR A 223 -1.25 -1.48 10.32
C THR A 223 -1.04 -0.30 11.25
N LEU A 224 -0.44 -0.55 12.41
CA LEU A 224 -0.14 0.48 13.42
C LEU A 224 1.35 0.44 13.75
N ILE A 225 2.06 1.50 13.40
CA ILE A 225 3.50 1.67 13.64
C ILE A 225 3.71 2.82 14.62
N VAL A 226 4.40 2.54 15.72
CA VAL A 226 4.73 3.51 16.77
C VAL A 226 6.24 3.55 16.91
N ALA A 227 6.84 4.68 16.54
CA ALA A 227 8.26 4.94 16.68
C ALA A 227 8.48 5.92 17.83
N ASP A 228 9.00 5.42 18.95
CA ASP A 228 9.27 6.19 20.18
C ASP A 228 10.49 7.13 20.01
N GLU A 229 10.78 7.96 21.01
CA GLU A 229 11.76 9.03 20.89
C GLU A 229 13.13 8.56 20.40
N GLY A 230 13.68 9.21 19.37
CA GLY A 230 15.00 8.88 18.82
C GLY A 230 15.10 7.49 18.20
N SER A 231 13.97 6.84 17.91
CA SER A 231 13.95 5.52 17.27
C SER A 231 14.01 5.59 15.74
N TYR A 232 14.37 4.48 15.10
CA TYR A 232 14.34 4.36 13.65
C TYR A 232 13.75 3.00 13.25
N VAL A 233 12.88 3.01 12.24
CA VAL A 233 12.41 1.80 11.57
C VAL A 233 12.23 2.06 10.08
N SER A 234 12.51 1.02 9.31
CA SER A 234 12.11 0.96 7.92
C SER A 234 11.22 -0.26 7.75
N TYR A 235 10.00 0.01 7.29
CA TYR A 235 8.91 -0.93 7.18
C TYR A 235 8.50 -1.04 5.71
N LEU A 236 8.28 -2.25 5.24
CA LEU A 236 7.85 -2.57 3.89
C LEU A 236 6.52 -3.33 3.92
N GLU A 237 5.65 -2.95 3.02
CA GLU A 237 4.40 -3.65 2.72
C GLU A 237 4.44 -4.15 1.27
N GLY A 238 4.35 -5.47 1.08
CA GLY A 238 4.19 -6.10 -0.23
C GLY A 238 2.79 -6.69 -0.38
N CYS A 239 2.13 -6.49 -1.54
CA CYS A 239 0.82 -7.10 -1.80
C CYS A 239 0.75 -7.74 -3.19
N THR A 240 0.25 -8.99 -3.26
CA THR A 240 -0.13 -9.66 -4.53
C THR A 240 -1.49 -10.35 -4.43
N ALA A 241 -2.19 -10.48 -5.56
CA ALA A 241 -3.49 -11.18 -5.62
C ALA A 241 -3.60 -12.16 -6.80
N PRO A 242 -4.51 -13.15 -6.77
CA PRO A 242 -4.87 -14.03 -7.87
C PRO A 242 -5.80 -13.36 -8.89
N MET A 243 -5.99 -14.00 -10.05
CA MET A 243 -6.89 -13.56 -11.12
C MET A 243 -8.31 -13.94 -10.79
N ARG A 244 -9.24 -12.99 -10.90
CA ARG A 244 -10.67 -13.20 -10.68
C ARG A 244 -11.51 -12.26 -11.53
N ASP A 245 -12.63 -12.77 -12.04
CA ASP A 245 -13.57 -11.98 -12.82
C ASP A 245 -14.43 -11.05 -11.96
N GLU A 246 -14.61 -11.36 -10.67
CA GLU A 246 -15.32 -10.48 -9.73
C GLU A 246 -14.40 -9.41 -9.12
N ASN A 247 -14.92 -8.20 -8.94
CA ASN A 247 -14.20 -7.14 -8.27
C ASN A 247 -14.05 -7.41 -6.76
N GLN A 248 -12.82 -7.32 -6.25
CA GLN A 248 -12.54 -7.44 -4.82
C GLN A 248 -12.21 -6.08 -4.22
N LEU A 249 -12.72 -5.81 -3.03
CA LEU A 249 -12.44 -4.59 -2.28
C LEU A 249 -11.28 -4.83 -1.30
N HIS A 250 -10.20 -4.09 -1.50
CA HIS A 250 -9.11 -3.95 -0.55
C HIS A 250 -9.19 -2.56 0.09
N ALA A 251 -9.47 -2.51 1.40
CA ALA A 251 -9.56 -1.26 2.15
C ALA A 251 -8.71 -1.33 3.42
N ALA A 252 -7.43 -0.98 3.27
CA ALA A 252 -6.46 -0.92 4.36
C ALA A 252 -6.45 0.43 5.08
N VAL A 253 -6.08 0.39 6.37
CA VAL A 253 -5.76 1.59 7.15
C VAL A 253 -4.37 1.47 7.74
N VAL A 254 -3.53 2.48 7.55
CA VAL A 254 -2.18 2.55 8.10
C VAL A 254 -2.04 3.79 8.98
N GLU A 255 -1.67 3.57 10.23
CA GLU A 255 -1.40 4.62 11.22
C GLU A 255 0.08 4.58 11.60
N ILE A 256 0.79 5.69 11.38
CA ILE A 256 2.17 5.86 11.84
C ILE A 256 2.21 6.98 12.87
N PHE A 257 2.73 6.70 14.06
CA PHE A 257 2.97 7.67 15.11
C PHE A 257 4.47 7.81 15.35
N ALA A 258 5.05 8.96 15.00
CA ALA A 258 6.47 9.25 15.19
C ALA A 258 6.66 10.29 16.31
N HIS A 259 7.34 9.87 17.38
CA HIS A 259 7.74 10.72 18.51
C HIS A 259 8.98 11.57 18.19
N THR A 260 9.44 12.34 19.16
CA THR A 260 10.56 13.29 19.01
C THR A 260 11.80 12.60 18.45
N ARG A 261 12.38 13.14 17.37
CA ARG A 261 13.56 12.60 16.67
C ARG A 261 13.40 11.16 16.14
N ALA A 262 12.17 10.63 16.09
CA ALA A 262 11.93 9.33 15.49
C ALA A 262 11.91 9.43 13.96
N GLU A 263 12.42 8.41 13.28
CA GLU A 263 12.38 8.31 11.82
C GLU A 263 11.70 7.02 11.38
N VAL A 264 10.66 7.14 10.55
CA VAL A 264 9.95 6.01 9.97
C VAL A 264 10.05 6.09 8.45
N LYS A 265 10.64 5.07 7.84
CA LYS A 265 10.54 4.82 6.41
C LYS A 265 9.47 3.78 6.18
N TYR A 266 8.50 4.10 5.34
CA TYR A 266 7.41 3.20 5.02
C TYR A 266 7.36 3.03 3.50
N SER A 267 7.61 1.81 3.05
CA SER A 267 7.71 1.46 1.64
C SER A 267 6.57 0.51 1.25
N THR A 268 6.02 0.68 0.06
CA THR A 268 4.94 -0.18 -0.46
C THR A 268 5.25 -0.60 -1.89
N VAL A 269 5.21 -1.90 -2.16
CA VAL A 269 5.31 -2.46 -3.51
C VAL A 269 4.08 -3.32 -3.74
N GLN A 270 3.17 -2.85 -4.62
CA GLN A 270 1.90 -3.53 -4.89
C GLN A 270 1.82 -3.95 -6.34
N ASN A 271 1.47 -5.22 -6.55
CA ASN A 271 1.13 -5.78 -7.86
C ASN A 271 -0.17 -6.57 -7.76
N TRP A 272 -1.28 -5.90 -8.04
CA TRP A 272 -2.62 -6.48 -7.99
C TRP A 272 -3.05 -7.06 -9.35
N TYR A 273 -4.20 -7.74 -9.40
CA TYR A 273 -4.82 -8.14 -10.67
C TYR A 273 -5.66 -6.97 -11.24
N PRO A 274 -5.33 -6.45 -12.45
CA PRO A 274 -5.95 -5.23 -13.00
C PRO A 274 -7.33 -5.46 -13.61
N GLY A 275 -7.79 -6.71 -13.68
CA GLY A 275 -8.90 -7.12 -14.54
C GLY A 275 -8.39 -7.60 -15.90
N ASN A 276 -9.31 -8.10 -16.72
CA ASN A 276 -8.99 -8.53 -18.07
C ASN A 276 -8.77 -7.34 -19.02
N LYS A 277 -8.47 -7.60 -20.30
CA LYS A 277 -8.19 -6.56 -21.30
C LYS A 277 -9.38 -5.63 -21.56
N GLU A 278 -10.60 -6.09 -21.32
CA GLU A 278 -11.84 -5.32 -21.42
C GLU A 278 -12.17 -4.54 -20.14
N GLY A 279 -11.36 -4.66 -19.08
CA GLY A 279 -11.58 -3.99 -17.80
C GLY A 279 -12.61 -4.67 -16.89
N VAL A 280 -12.90 -5.94 -17.11
CA VAL A 280 -13.78 -6.76 -16.25
C VAL A 280 -12.96 -7.38 -15.12
N GLY A 281 -13.48 -7.28 -13.89
CA GLY A 281 -12.83 -7.77 -12.69
C GLY A 281 -11.74 -6.83 -12.17
N GLY A 282 -10.82 -7.40 -11.39
CA GLY A 282 -9.72 -6.67 -10.77
C GLY A 282 -10.05 -5.98 -9.45
N ILE A 283 -9.02 -5.42 -8.81
CA ILE A 283 -9.11 -4.99 -7.41
C ILE A 283 -9.42 -3.50 -7.26
N TYR A 284 -10.31 -3.17 -6.33
CA TYR A 284 -10.53 -1.81 -5.83
C TYR A 284 -9.69 -1.58 -4.58
N ASN A 285 -8.67 -0.73 -4.71
CA ASN A 285 -7.67 -0.45 -3.69
C ASN A 285 -7.95 0.92 -3.03
N PHE A 286 -8.75 0.93 -1.97
CA PHE A 286 -9.26 2.13 -1.29
C PHE A 286 -8.64 2.29 0.10
N VAL A 287 -7.47 2.93 0.15
CA VAL A 287 -6.58 2.86 1.32
C VAL A 287 -6.43 4.21 2.00
N THR A 288 -6.48 4.21 3.33
CA THR A 288 -6.20 5.38 4.15
C THR A 288 -4.89 5.19 4.92
N LYS A 289 -3.80 5.82 4.45
CA LYS A 289 -2.51 5.86 5.17
C LYS A 289 -2.26 7.25 5.74
N ARG A 290 -1.91 7.35 7.01
CA ARG A 290 -1.52 8.63 7.62
C ARG A 290 -0.43 8.44 8.68
N GLY A 291 0.54 9.34 8.61
CA GLY A 291 1.62 9.48 9.56
C GLY A 291 1.48 10.79 10.33
N LEU A 292 1.65 10.71 11.64
CA LEU A 292 1.71 11.85 12.54
C LEU A 292 3.14 12.00 13.04
N CYS A 293 3.84 13.03 12.56
CA CYS A 293 5.08 13.51 13.15
C CYS A 293 4.72 14.32 14.40
N SER A 294 4.43 13.61 15.49
CA SER A 294 3.93 14.23 16.72
C SER A 294 5.01 14.99 17.47
N GLY A 295 6.24 14.46 17.49
CA GLY A 295 7.37 15.05 18.22
C GLY A 295 8.29 15.90 17.34
N ASP A 296 9.10 16.73 18.00
CA ASP A 296 10.04 17.62 17.30
C ASP A 296 11.10 16.81 16.56
N HIS A 297 11.52 17.27 15.38
CA HIS A 297 12.47 16.57 14.51
C HIS A 297 12.04 15.16 14.08
N ALA A 298 10.76 14.79 14.22
CA ALA A 298 10.25 13.53 13.70
C ALA A 298 10.26 13.53 12.16
N LYS A 299 10.58 12.39 11.56
CA LYS A 299 10.61 12.20 10.10
C LYS A 299 9.76 11.00 9.69
N ILE A 300 8.90 11.20 8.70
CA ILE A 300 8.17 10.11 8.03
C ILE A 300 8.43 10.20 6.53
N SER A 301 8.86 9.09 5.92
CA SER A 301 9.07 8.97 4.48
C SER A 301 8.19 7.87 3.92
N TRP A 302 7.30 8.23 3.01
CA TRP A 302 6.49 7.30 2.23
C TRP A 302 7.17 7.02 0.89
N THR A 303 7.35 5.76 0.56
CA THR A 303 7.83 5.33 -0.76
C THR A 303 6.85 4.30 -1.30
N GLN A 304 6.37 4.47 -2.53
CA GLN A 304 5.43 3.52 -3.11
C GLN A 304 5.68 3.29 -4.60
N VAL A 305 5.53 2.04 -5.01
CA VAL A 305 5.46 1.61 -6.40
C VAL A 305 4.18 0.80 -6.54
N GLU A 306 3.27 1.30 -7.38
CA GLU A 306 1.95 0.71 -7.50
C GLU A 306 1.58 0.40 -8.93
N THR A 307 1.13 -0.83 -9.10
CA THR A 307 0.62 -1.39 -10.34
C THR A 307 -0.51 -2.38 -10.05
N GLY A 308 -1.32 -2.66 -11.08
CA GLY A 308 -2.19 -3.82 -11.10
C GLY A 308 -3.58 -3.68 -10.44
N SER A 309 -3.99 -2.55 -9.85
CA SER A 309 -5.39 -2.42 -9.39
C SER A 309 -6.31 -1.98 -10.53
N ALA A 310 -7.55 -2.46 -10.59
CA ALA A 310 -8.55 -1.89 -11.51
C ALA A 310 -8.82 -0.42 -11.16
N ILE A 311 -8.95 -0.14 -9.85
CA ILE A 311 -9.09 1.20 -9.33
C ILE A 311 -8.21 1.40 -8.11
N THR A 312 -7.43 2.47 -8.10
CA THR A 312 -6.64 2.90 -6.94
C THR A 312 -7.13 4.24 -6.42
N TRP A 313 -7.45 4.29 -5.14
CA TRP A 313 -7.81 5.51 -4.46
C TRP A 313 -7.09 5.64 -3.12
N LYS A 314 -6.11 6.55 -3.05
CA LYS A 314 -5.24 6.66 -1.87
C LYS A 314 -4.57 8.02 -1.75
N TYR A 315 -4.39 8.49 -0.51
CA TYR A 315 -3.60 9.69 -0.21
C TYR A 315 -2.77 9.53 1.07
N PRO A 316 -1.64 8.81 1.05
CA PRO A 316 -0.71 8.79 2.17
C PRO A 316 -0.39 10.21 2.64
N SER A 317 -0.63 10.46 3.92
CA SER A 317 -0.62 11.82 4.49
C SER A 317 0.41 11.95 5.60
N CYS A 318 1.08 13.10 5.70
CA CYS A 318 1.92 13.46 6.84
C CYS A 318 1.34 14.68 7.57
N VAL A 319 1.07 14.52 8.87
CA VAL A 319 0.75 15.61 9.78
C VAL A 319 2.03 16.01 10.51
N LEU A 320 2.61 17.13 10.11
CA LEU A 320 3.86 17.69 10.63
C LEU A 320 3.58 18.58 11.83
N LYS A 321 3.31 17.93 12.98
CA LYS A 321 2.90 18.59 14.23
C LYS A 321 4.07 19.14 15.03
N GLY A 322 5.12 18.34 15.19
CA GLY A 322 6.33 18.75 15.90
C GLY A 322 7.13 19.80 15.12
N ASP A 323 7.87 20.64 15.83
CA ASP A 323 8.76 21.62 15.22
C ASP A 323 9.92 20.86 14.52
N TYR A 324 10.41 21.39 13.40
CA TYR A 324 11.44 20.77 12.55
C TYR A 324 11.09 19.37 12.01
N SER A 325 9.81 18.97 12.05
CA SER A 325 9.41 17.68 11.49
C SER A 325 9.45 17.67 9.95
N ILE A 326 9.70 16.48 9.41
CA ILE A 326 9.95 16.26 7.98
C ILE A 326 8.98 15.21 7.43
N GLY A 327 8.32 15.51 6.32
CA GLY A 327 7.47 14.58 5.58
C GLY A 327 7.98 14.38 4.16
N GLU A 328 8.26 13.15 3.77
CA GLU A 328 8.69 12.83 2.40
C GLU A 328 7.70 11.86 1.76
N PHE A 329 7.46 12.03 0.46
CA PHE A 329 6.60 11.16 -0.32
C PHE A 329 7.19 10.94 -1.71
N TYR A 330 7.44 9.69 -2.05
CA TYR A 330 7.98 9.25 -3.33
C TYR A 330 7.03 8.19 -3.90
N SER A 331 6.52 8.42 -5.11
CA SER A 331 5.51 7.56 -5.71
C SER A 331 5.75 7.31 -7.18
N VAL A 332 5.68 6.05 -7.58
CA VAL A 332 5.47 5.63 -8.97
C VAL A 332 4.10 4.98 -9.06
N ALA A 333 3.25 5.47 -9.96
CA ALA A 333 1.93 4.89 -10.21
C ALA A 333 1.82 4.57 -11.70
N VAL A 334 1.60 3.29 -12.02
CA VAL A 334 1.43 2.82 -13.41
C VAL A 334 0.01 2.36 -13.62
N THR A 335 -0.62 2.88 -14.67
CA THR A 335 -1.94 2.43 -15.12
C THR A 335 -1.88 2.03 -16.59
N ASN A 336 -2.53 0.92 -16.92
CA ASN A 336 -2.62 0.36 -18.26
C ASN A 336 -4.06 -0.10 -18.55
N ASN A 337 -4.38 -0.45 -19.80
CA ASN A 337 -5.70 -0.92 -20.23
C ASN A 337 -6.81 0.04 -19.77
N TYR A 338 -7.76 -0.42 -18.95
CA TYR A 338 -8.87 0.39 -18.42
C TYR A 338 -8.71 0.75 -16.94
N GLN A 339 -7.49 0.61 -16.38
CA GLN A 339 -7.23 0.97 -14.99
C GLN A 339 -7.45 2.46 -14.74
N GLN A 340 -7.89 2.77 -13.52
CA GLN A 340 -8.10 4.14 -13.06
C GLN A 340 -7.37 4.37 -11.74
N ALA A 341 -6.68 5.49 -11.61
CA ALA A 341 -5.98 5.86 -10.38
C ALA A 341 -6.29 7.31 -10.01
N ASP A 342 -6.77 7.56 -8.79
CA ASP A 342 -6.75 8.89 -8.16
C ASP A 342 -5.90 8.78 -6.89
N THR A 343 -4.63 9.18 -7.03
CA THR A 343 -3.61 8.94 -6.03
C THR A 343 -2.82 10.20 -5.74
N GLY A 344 -2.25 10.31 -4.55
CA GLY A 344 -1.31 11.39 -4.25
C GLY A 344 -0.99 11.43 -2.78
N THR A 345 -0.85 12.63 -2.22
CA THR A 345 -0.41 12.79 -0.82
C THR A 345 -0.95 14.07 -0.19
N LYS A 346 -1.01 14.11 1.14
CA LYS A 346 -1.34 15.33 1.89
C LYS A 346 -0.24 15.66 2.88
N MET A 347 0.38 16.82 2.73
CA MET A 347 1.38 17.35 3.66
C MET A 347 0.74 18.50 4.45
N ILE A 348 0.52 18.27 5.75
CA ILE A 348 -0.12 19.23 6.65
C ILE A 348 0.94 19.77 7.61
N HIS A 349 1.35 21.03 7.40
CA HIS A 349 2.36 21.72 8.19
C HIS A 349 1.73 22.48 9.34
N ILE A 350 2.10 22.12 10.58
CA ILE A 350 1.60 22.75 11.81
C ILE A 350 2.76 23.32 12.64
N GLY A 351 3.81 22.52 12.85
CA GLY A 351 5.02 22.90 13.57
C GLY A 351 5.86 23.94 12.83
N LYS A 352 6.74 24.63 13.56
CA LYS A 352 7.70 25.58 12.99
C LYS A 352 8.81 24.86 12.24
N ASN A 353 9.37 25.50 11.21
CA ASN A 353 10.49 25.01 10.41
C ASN A 353 10.26 23.60 9.82
N THR A 354 9.00 23.23 9.59
CA THR A 354 8.63 21.93 9.02
C THR A 354 8.99 21.87 7.54
N ARG A 355 9.36 20.68 7.05
CA ARG A 355 9.76 20.49 5.65
C ARG A 355 8.99 19.34 5.02
N SER A 356 8.59 19.50 3.77
CA SER A 356 8.07 18.39 2.98
C SER A 356 8.65 18.32 1.58
N ARG A 357 8.84 17.10 1.09
CA ARG A 357 9.22 16.81 -0.29
C ARG A 357 8.24 15.82 -0.89
N ILE A 358 7.69 16.16 -2.05
CA ILE A 358 6.75 15.32 -2.79
C ILE A 358 7.35 15.06 -4.16
N VAL A 359 7.55 13.79 -4.51
CA VAL A 359 7.97 13.36 -5.84
C VAL A 359 6.98 12.30 -6.31
N SER A 360 6.18 12.65 -7.33
CA SER A 360 5.23 11.73 -7.94
C SER A 360 5.55 11.56 -9.41
N LYS A 361 5.64 10.30 -9.84
CA LYS A 361 5.88 9.87 -11.21
C LYS A 361 4.68 9.03 -11.64
N GLY A 362 3.76 9.64 -12.37
CA GLY A 362 2.63 8.94 -13.00
C GLY A 362 3.04 8.39 -14.37
N ILE A 363 2.61 7.18 -14.67
CA ILE A 363 2.76 6.54 -15.99
C ILE A 363 1.37 6.06 -16.41
N SER A 364 0.92 6.48 -17.59
CA SER A 364 -0.40 6.12 -18.12
C SER A 364 -0.25 5.54 -19.51
N ALA A 365 -0.79 4.34 -19.72
CA ALA A 365 -0.75 3.60 -20.97
C ALA A 365 -2.14 3.04 -21.35
N GLY A 366 -2.27 2.56 -22.58
CA GLY A 366 -3.52 2.00 -23.10
C GLY A 366 -4.66 3.04 -23.10
N LYS A 367 -5.79 2.70 -22.45
CA LYS A 367 -6.97 3.58 -22.29
C LYS A 367 -7.14 4.07 -20.84
N SER A 368 -6.08 3.96 -20.04
CA SER A 368 -6.14 4.17 -18.61
C SER A 368 -6.23 5.65 -18.24
N GLN A 369 -6.65 5.93 -17.00
CA GLN A 369 -6.73 7.28 -16.47
C GLN A 369 -5.93 7.36 -15.16
N ASN A 370 -4.84 8.12 -15.17
CA ASN A 370 -3.99 8.33 -14.02
C ASN A 370 -4.13 9.77 -13.51
N SER A 371 -4.60 9.94 -12.29
CA SER A 371 -4.78 11.25 -11.66
C SER A 371 -3.89 11.36 -10.44
N TYR A 372 -2.98 12.33 -10.46
CA TYR A 372 -2.32 12.82 -9.28
C TYR A 372 -3.20 13.85 -8.57
N ARG A 373 -3.39 13.71 -7.26
CA ARG A 373 -4.04 14.71 -6.41
C ARG A 373 -3.27 14.90 -5.11
N GLY A 374 -2.64 16.06 -4.99
CA GLY A 374 -1.81 16.43 -3.83
C GLY A 374 -2.41 17.57 -3.05
N GLN A 375 -2.23 17.58 -1.72
CA GLN A 375 -2.53 18.73 -0.88
C GLN A 375 -1.31 19.14 -0.07
N VAL A 376 -0.96 20.43 -0.12
CA VAL A 376 0.00 21.05 0.79
C VAL A 376 -0.76 22.11 1.57
N HIS A 377 -0.92 21.90 2.87
CA HIS A 377 -1.62 22.82 3.76
C HIS A 377 -0.66 23.35 4.82
N ILE A 378 -0.43 24.66 4.84
CA ILE A 378 0.45 25.34 5.78
C ILE A 378 -0.40 26.17 6.74
N MET A 379 -0.52 25.71 7.98
CA MET A 379 -1.31 26.39 9.00
C MET A 379 -0.62 27.67 9.50
N LYS A 380 -1.39 28.60 10.07
CA LYS A 380 -0.89 29.87 10.64
C LYS A 380 0.30 29.75 11.58
N ARG A 381 0.41 28.66 12.35
CA ARG A 381 1.51 28.43 13.31
C ARG A 381 2.82 27.98 12.64
N ALA A 382 2.77 27.48 11.40
CA ALA A 382 3.91 26.84 10.74
C ALA A 382 4.89 27.87 10.15
N THR A 383 5.56 28.62 11.02
CA THR A 383 6.59 29.60 10.64
C THR A 383 7.77 28.91 9.94
N ASN A 384 8.27 29.49 8.85
CA ASN A 384 9.37 28.98 8.02
C ASN A 384 9.13 27.57 7.46
N ALA A 385 7.88 27.17 7.25
CA ALA A 385 7.56 25.91 6.59
C ALA A 385 8.08 25.92 5.14
N ARG A 386 8.57 24.76 4.68
CA ARG A 386 9.04 24.58 3.31
C ARG A 386 8.41 23.36 2.65
N ASN A 387 7.95 23.51 1.42
CA ASN A 387 7.50 22.41 0.58
C ASN A 387 8.13 22.51 -0.81
N SER A 388 8.57 21.37 -1.34
CA SER A 388 8.93 21.19 -2.74
C SER A 388 8.17 20.00 -3.29
N SER A 389 7.40 20.23 -4.35
CA SER A 389 6.56 19.23 -4.99
C SER A 389 6.90 19.11 -6.47
N GLN A 390 7.16 17.89 -6.92
CA GLN A 390 7.44 17.55 -8.31
C GLN A 390 6.49 16.43 -8.75
N CYS A 391 5.66 16.73 -9.74
CA CYS A 391 4.61 15.84 -10.24
C CYS A 391 4.80 15.62 -11.74
N ASP A 392 5.52 14.57 -12.10
CA ASP A 392 5.75 14.25 -13.50
C ASP A 392 4.78 13.18 -13.96
N SER A 393 4.25 13.35 -15.17
CA SER A 393 3.38 12.39 -15.85
C SER A 393 3.99 11.94 -17.18
N LEU A 394 4.01 10.64 -17.43
CA LEU A 394 4.44 10.04 -18.68
C LEU A 394 3.24 9.38 -19.37
N LEU A 395 2.90 9.84 -20.58
CA LEU A 395 1.88 9.21 -21.41
C LEU A 395 2.53 8.26 -22.42
N MET A 396 1.96 7.07 -22.55
CA MET A 396 2.29 6.06 -23.54
C MET A 396 1.06 5.85 -24.43
N GLY A 397 1.17 6.25 -25.70
CA GLY A 397 0.05 6.27 -26.65
C GLY A 397 -0.71 7.59 -26.68
N ASP A 398 -1.89 7.57 -27.30
CA ASP A 398 -2.77 8.72 -27.52
C ASP A 398 -4.18 8.53 -26.94
N GLN A 399 -4.47 7.36 -26.35
CA GLN A 399 -5.78 7.01 -25.77
C GLN A 399 -5.82 7.05 -24.23
N CYS A 400 -4.68 7.29 -23.59
CA CYS A 400 -4.55 7.35 -22.14
C CYS A 400 -4.63 8.80 -21.63
N GLY A 401 -4.92 8.98 -20.34
CA GLY A 401 -5.04 10.29 -19.71
C GLY A 401 -4.21 10.41 -18.44
N ALA A 402 -3.45 11.51 -18.32
CA ALA A 402 -2.75 11.87 -17.11
C ALA A 402 -3.23 13.24 -16.59
N HIS A 403 -3.72 13.27 -15.35
CA HIS A 403 -4.33 14.45 -14.73
C HIS A 403 -3.55 14.84 -13.48
N THR A 404 -3.38 16.13 -13.23
CA THR A 404 -2.67 16.63 -12.04
C THR A 404 -3.51 17.70 -11.35
N PHE A 405 -3.93 17.42 -10.12
CA PHE A 405 -4.81 18.27 -9.29
C PHE A 405 -4.09 18.69 -8.00
N PRO A 406 -3.22 19.72 -8.02
CA PRO A 406 -2.55 20.21 -6.84
C PRO A 406 -3.45 21.17 -6.04
N TYR A 407 -3.44 21.02 -4.72
CA TYR A 407 -4.10 21.92 -3.78
C TYR A 407 -3.05 22.52 -2.86
N ILE A 408 -2.87 23.84 -2.93
CA ILE A 408 -1.93 24.57 -2.09
C ILE A 408 -2.72 25.58 -1.27
N ASP A 409 -2.69 25.42 0.04
CA ASP A 409 -3.36 26.31 0.99
C ASP A 409 -2.35 26.79 2.02
N VAL A 410 -2.05 28.09 2.01
CA VAL A 410 -0.96 28.68 2.78
C VAL A 410 -1.50 29.82 3.64
N GLU A 411 -1.57 29.57 4.94
CA GLU A 411 -2.03 30.54 5.94
C GLU A 411 -0.88 31.23 6.70
N ASN A 412 0.38 31.05 6.28
CA ASN A 412 1.56 31.64 6.91
C ASN A 412 2.48 32.33 5.88
N SER A 413 2.77 33.62 6.10
CA SER A 413 3.55 34.46 5.18
C SER A 413 5.05 34.16 5.12
N SER A 414 5.59 33.39 6.07
CA SER A 414 7.01 32.99 6.08
C SER A 414 7.28 31.68 5.34
N ALA A 415 6.25 31.05 4.80
CA ALA A 415 6.35 29.78 4.11
C ALA A 415 6.97 29.90 2.71
N GLN A 416 7.66 28.84 2.28
CA GLN A 416 8.16 28.68 0.91
C GLN A 416 7.56 27.42 0.33
N VAL A 417 6.78 27.55 -0.75
CA VAL A 417 6.11 26.43 -1.41
C VAL A 417 6.40 26.49 -2.89
N GLU A 418 6.95 25.40 -3.40
CA GLU A 418 7.28 25.20 -4.81
C GLU A 418 6.54 23.98 -5.33
N HIS A 419 5.87 24.13 -6.48
CA HIS A 419 5.19 23.04 -7.16
C HIS A 419 5.49 23.08 -8.64
N GLU A 420 6.06 21.98 -9.12
CA GLU A 420 6.37 21.74 -10.53
C GLU A 420 5.58 20.52 -11.00
N ALA A 421 5.01 20.62 -12.20
CA ALA A 421 4.38 19.50 -12.87
C ALA A 421 4.79 19.45 -14.33
N THR A 422 5.27 18.29 -14.77
CA THR A 422 5.76 18.07 -16.15
C THR A 422 4.97 16.96 -16.80
N THR A 423 4.59 17.15 -18.05
CA THR A 423 4.01 16.08 -18.87
C THR A 423 4.96 15.71 -19.99
N SER A 424 5.30 14.43 -20.06
CA SER A 424 6.21 13.86 -21.04
C SER A 424 5.50 12.77 -21.84
N LYS A 425 5.92 12.57 -23.08
CA LYS A 425 5.56 11.43 -23.91
C LYS A 425 6.85 10.72 -24.31
N ILE A 426 6.83 9.40 -24.41
CA ILE A 426 7.95 8.67 -25.01
C ILE A 426 7.98 9.03 -26.50
N GLY A 427 9.05 9.68 -26.94
CA GLY A 427 9.21 10.11 -28.32
C GLY A 427 9.62 8.95 -29.24
N GLU A 428 9.09 8.93 -30.46
CA GLU A 428 9.48 7.96 -31.49
C GLU A 428 11.00 7.96 -31.72
N ASP A 429 11.64 9.14 -31.67
CA ASP A 429 13.09 9.29 -31.80
C ASP A 429 13.87 8.55 -30.69
N GLN A 430 13.36 8.52 -29.45
CA GLN A 430 14.01 7.84 -28.34
C GLN A 430 13.95 6.32 -28.53
N ILE A 431 12.78 5.82 -28.94
CA ILE A 431 12.58 4.40 -29.25
C ILE A 431 13.44 4.01 -30.47
N PHE A 432 13.38 4.79 -31.55
CA PHE A 432 14.17 4.56 -32.75
C PHE A 432 15.68 4.53 -32.45
N TYR A 433 16.16 5.41 -31.58
CA TYR A 433 17.56 5.41 -31.15
C TYR A 433 17.94 4.10 -30.43
N CYS A 434 17.09 3.61 -29.52
CA CYS A 434 17.30 2.32 -28.85
C CYS A 434 17.29 1.14 -29.83
N LEU A 435 16.30 1.10 -30.74
CA LEU A 435 16.17 0.09 -31.78
C LEU A 435 17.42 0.05 -32.68
N GLN A 436 17.94 1.21 -33.08
CA GLN A 436 19.16 1.32 -33.88
C GLN A 436 20.42 0.78 -33.16
N ARG A 437 20.38 0.67 -31.83
CA ARG A 437 21.43 0.04 -31.01
C ARG A 437 21.21 -1.44 -30.74
N GLY A 438 20.20 -2.05 -31.36
CA GLY A 438 19.87 -3.47 -31.20
C GLY A 438 19.12 -3.80 -29.92
N ILE A 439 18.56 -2.78 -29.24
CA ILE A 439 17.66 -2.96 -28.10
C ILE A 439 16.25 -3.08 -28.69
N ASP A 440 15.53 -4.17 -28.38
CA ASP A 440 14.14 -4.33 -28.83
C ASP A 440 13.22 -3.27 -28.20
N GLU A 441 12.01 -3.12 -28.77
CA GLU A 441 11.08 -2.06 -28.38
C GLU A 441 10.66 -2.15 -26.90
N GLU A 442 10.37 -3.35 -26.41
CA GLU A 442 9.97 -3.57 -25.02
C GLU A 442 11.11 -3.22 -24.05
N SER A 443 12.32 -3.69 -24.35
CA SER A 443 13.52 -3.35 -23.59
C SER A 443 13.82 -1.84 -23.62
N ALA A 444 13.56 -1.16 -24.73
CA ALA A 444 13.73 0.28 -24.85
C ALA A 444 12.74 1.05 -23.95
N VAL A 445 11.47 0.67 -23.96
CA VAL A 445 10.43 1.24 -23.09
C VAL A 445 10.77 1.02 -21.63
N ALA A 446 11.12 -0.20 -21.25
CA ALA A 446 11.54 -0.54 -19.89
C ALA A 446 12.74 0.28 -19.43
N LEU A 447 13.73 0.50 -20.31
CA LEU A 447 14.90 1.33 -20.00
C LEU A 447 14.51 2.79 -19.72
N ILE A 448 13.69 3.39 -20.59
CA ILE A 448 13.23 4.78 -20.45
C ILE A 448 12.42 4.96 -19.17
N VAL A 449 11.48 4.04 -18.92
CA VAL A 449 10.61 4.07 -17.75
C VAL A 449 11.38 3.89 -16.44
N ASN A 450 12.32 2.94 -16.40
CA ASN A 450 13.18 2.77 -15.23
C ASN A 450 14.06 4.00 -14.99
N GLY A 451 14.54 4.65 -16.06
CA GLY A 451 15.23 5.94 -15.98
C GLY A 451 14.34 7.04 -15.40
N TYR A 452 13.08 7.10 -15.83
CA TYR A 452 12.08 8.04 -15.35
C TYR A 452 11.69 7.84 -13.88
N ALA A 453 11.57 6.58 -13.45
CA ALA A 453 11.22 6.19 -12.08
C ALA A 453 12.43 6.17 -11.12
N LYS A 454 13.66 6.36 -11.62
CA LYS A 454 14.92 6.19 -10.86
C LYS A 454 14.96 6.90 -9.51
N GLU A 455 14.47 8.14 -9.46
CA GLU A 455 14.50 8.93 -8.21
C GLU A 455 13.68 8.27 -7.10
N VAL A 456 12.53 7.69 -7.43
CA VAL A 456 11.66 6.99 -6.47
C VAL A 456 12.23 5.61 -6.15
N LEU A 457 12.70 4.87 -7.16
CA LEU A 457 13.28 3.54 -6.96
C LEU A 457 14.51 3.56 -6.05
N ASN A 458 15.31 4.62 -6.09
CA ASN A 458 16.46 4.80 -5.19
C ASN A 458 16.07 5.00 -3.71
N GLN A 459 14.80 5.27 -3.41
CA GLN A 459 14.30 5.39 -2.03
C GLN A 459 13.84 4.05 -1.45
N LEU A 460 13.73 3.00 -2.28
CA LEU A 460 13.44 1.65 -1.83
C LEU A 460 14.73 0.94 -1.38
N PRO A 461 14.63 -0.02 -0.45
CA PRO A 461 15.74 -0.93 -0.18
C PRO A 461 16.12 -1.71 -1.46
N MET A 462 17.41 -2.02 -1.61
CA MET A 462 17.98 -2.55 -2.86
C MET A 462 17.23 -3.78 -3.41
N GLU A 463 16.88 -4.72 -2.54
CA GLU A 463 16.16 -5.95 -2.93
C GLU A 463 14.79 -5.62 -3.57
N PHE A 464 14.05 -4.68 -2.99
CA PHE A 464 12.74 -4.27 -3.47
C PHE A 464 12.81 -3.31 -4.66
N ALA A 465 13.87 -2.51 -4.77
CA ALA A 465 14.10 -1.68 -5.95
C ALA A 465 14.25 -2.57 -7.21
N VAL A 466 14.95 -3.70 -7.10
CA VAL A 466 15.11 -4.67 -8.19
C VAL A 466 13.78 -5.36 -8.53
N GLU A 467 13.00 -5.75 -7.52
CA GLU A 467 11.66 -6.32 -7.72
C GLU A 467 10.73 -5.33 -8.41
N ALA A 468 10.68 -4.09 -7.92
CA ALA A 468 9.89 -3.01 -8.51
C ALA A 468 10.27 -2.74 -9.98
N GLN A 469 11.56 -2.71 -10.31
CA GLN A 469 12.02 -2.54 -11.71
C GLN A 469 11.49 -3.64 -12.64
N LYS A 470 11.51 -4.90 -12.19
CA LYS A 470 10.99 -6.03 -12.96
C LYS A 470 9.47 -5.93 -13.12
N LEU A 471 8.75 -5.60 -12.05
CA LEU A 471 7.29 -5.42 -12.07
C LEU A 471 6.86 -4.29 -13.02
N LEU A 472 7.58 -3.18 -13.01
CA LEU A 472 7.33 -2.06 -13.93
C LEU A 472 7.54 -2.47 -15.39
N ALA A 473 8.58 -3.24 -15.69
CA ALA A 473 8.84 -3.74 -17.04
C ALA A 473 7.72 -4.68 -17.52
N LEU A 474 7.31 -5.65 -16.69
CA LEU A 474 6.24 -6.61 -17.02
C LEU A 474 4.89 -5.92 -17.25
N THR A 475 4.55 -4.91 -16.45
CA THR A 475 3.27 -4.18 -16.57
C THR A 475 3.15 -3.46 -17.92
N LEU A 476 4.28 -3.10 -18.52
CA LEU A 476 4.37 -2.26 -19.70
C LEU A 476 4.70 -3.04 -20.99
N GLU A 477 4.93 -4.35 -20.89
CA GLU A 477 5.03 -5.27 -22.04
C GLU A 477 3.75 -5.14 -22.89
N GLY A 478 3.91 -4.99 -24.21
CA GLY A 478 2.78 -4.80 -25.15
C GLY A 478 1.93 -3.53 -24.96
N SER A 479 2.36 -2.55 -24.15
CA SER A 479 1.59 -1.32 -23.86
C SER A 479 1.91 -0.14 -24.79
N VAL A 480 2.90 -0.33 -25.66
CA VAL A 480 3.26 0.59 -26.74
C VAL A 480 2.73 -0.02 -28.04
N GLY A 481 1.58 0.50 -28.49
CA GLY A 481 0.83 -0.01 -29.65
C GLY A 481 -0.52 0.67 -29.78
#